data_AF-A0A931UFR5-F1
#
_entry.id   AF-A0A931UFR5-F1
#
_cell.length_a   1.000
_cell.length_b   1.000
_cell.length_c   1.000
_cell.angle_alpha   90.00
_cell.angle_beta   90.00
_cell.angle_gamma   90.00
#
_symmetry.space_group_name_H-M   'P 1'
#
loop_
_entity.id
_entity.type
_entity.pdbx_description
1 polymer ?
#
loop_
_entity_poly.entity_id
_entity_poly.type
_entity_poly.pdbx_seq_one_letter_code
_entity_poly.pdbx_strand_id
1 'polypeptide(L)'
;EKIPSFFLLRLMEAVVGRTVDFSDFQEWPSLERIPLSRLFPRSAAESLTAAEYDLNQAEAALRERNMAPLDYLRRLSPFFAGSLRAEAKRWGKKQFTEFDGVLSGRRSRTLLERRLAQNAFSFSPTRLETYARCPYRYFLEVLLDLGPWEETDKLEALSPPDRGTLVHRILFLFFSRLKEEGRLPLAAQDRAYLSSLLMELAERVLRDFAAESATGYPLLWSLEKSRIRMSLEGFLKTELKDREGFAPAYLERSFHCPFPLDEREGIVLRGRIDRIDLSPDGKRARIIDYKTGKPQPLKDGEFKGGEALQLPLYLYAAGRQLQGVEVTGAAYSYVSEQAAYRRYLFTAEGWAGKLKTLRFLVGAAVAGIRKGIYPPRPASCSPCRFPLVCGHAARVLYERKCQDPRIAFLERIKEID
;
A
#
# COMPACT_ATOMS: atom_id res chain seq x y z
N GLU A 1 -14.67 3.46 -36.62
CA GLU A 1 -14.07 4.33 -37.65
C GLU A 1 -13.74 5.68 -37.04
N LYS A 2 -12.67 6.35 -37.47
CA LYS A 2 -12.33 7.71 -37.03
C LYS A 2 -12.83 8.70 -38.08
N ILE A 3 -13.88 9.45 -37.75
CA ILE A 3 -14.40 10.53 -38.60
C ILE A 3 -13.45 11.73 -38.44
N PRO A 4 -12.93 12.34 -39.53
CA PRO A 4 -12.06 13.50 -39.47
C PRO A 4 -12.82 14.69 -38.89
N SER A 5 -12.10 15.58 -38.19
CA SER A 5 -12.72 16.77 -37.60
C SER A 5 -13.36 17.64 -38.69
N PHE A 6 -14.49 18.29 -38.36
CA PHE A 6 -15.18 19.20 -39.27
C PHE A 6 -14.25 20.32 -39.80
N PHE A 7 -13.27 20.74 -39.00
CA PHE A 7 -12.24 21.70 -39.39
C PHE A 7 -11.40 21.22 -40.59
N LEU A 8 -10.97 19.95 -40.59
CA LEU A 8 -10.18 19.36 -41.67
C LEU A 8 -10.96 19.31 -42.99
N LEU A 9 -12.25 18.98 -42.93
CA LEU A 9 -13.13 18.98 -44.11
C LEU A 9 -13.28 20.40 -44.67
N ARG A 10 -13.55 21.40 -43.82
CA ARG A 10 -13.66 22.81 -44.24
C ARG A 10 -12.36 23.36 -44.83
N LEU A 11 -11.21 22.99 -44.26
CA LEU A 11 -9.91 23.38 -44.80
C LEU A 11 -9.72 22.81 -46.21
N MET A 12 -10.08 21.54 -46.43
CA MET A 12 -10.01 20.94 -47.76
C MET A 12 -10.99 21.56 -48.74
N GLU A 13 -12.22 21.87 -48.33
CA GLU A 13 -13.16 22.60 -49.20
C GLU A 13 -12.58 23.94 -49.68
N ALA A 14 -11.89 24.66 -48.79
CA ALA A 14 -11.23 25.91 -49.15
C ALA A 14 -10.05 25.72 -50.11
N VAL A 15 -9.29 24.62 -49.98
CA VAL A 15 -8.14 24.30 -50.86
C VAL A 15 -8.60 23.81 -52.24
N VAL A 16 -9.65 22.98 -52.29
CA VAL A 16 -10.15 22.37 -53.54
C VAL A 16 -11.16 23.27 -54.26
N GLY A 17 -11.76 24.23 -53.55
CA GLY A 17 -12.73 25.17 -54.12
C GLY A 17 -14.10 24.54 -54.40
N ARG A 18 -14.39 23.36 -53.82
CA ARG A 18 -15.69 22.67 -53.88
C ARG A 18 -16.01 22.04 -52.54
N THR A 19 -17.26 21.66 -52.33
CA THR A 19 -17.66 20.82 -51.20
C THR A 19 -16.98 19.46 -51.30
N VAL A 20 -16.45 18.96 -50.18
CA VAL A 20 -15.64 17.74 -50.07
C VAL A 20 -16.28 16.86 -49.01
N ASP A 21 -16.62 15.61 -49.35
CA ASP A 21 -17.15 14.65 -48.40
C ASP A 21 -16.05 13.76 -47.78
N PHE A 22 -16.44 12.81 -46.93
CA PHE A 22 -15.47 11.93 -46.28
C PHE A 22 -14.76 10.97 -47.24
N SER A 23 -15.44 10.55 -48.31
CA SER A 23 -14.89 9.65 -49.33
C SER A 23 -13.83 10.40 -50.13
N ASP A 24 -14.14 11.64 -50.54
CA ASP A 24 -13.20 12.55 -51.19
C ASP A 24 -11.94 12.80 -50.32
N PHE A 25 -12.13 12.94 -49.00
CA PHE A 25 -11.03 13.12 -48.06
C PHE A 25 -10.10 11.89 -48.02
N GLN A 26 -10.65 10.68 -47.98
CA GLN A 26 -9.85 9.44 -47.88
C GLN A 26 -9.03 9.15 -49.14
N GLU A 27 -9.53 9.55 -50.31
CA GLU A 27 -8.89 9.31 -51.59
C GLU A 27 -7.93 10.43 -52.01
N TRP A 28 -7.76 11.45 -51.16
CA TRP A 28 -6.93 12.60 -51.48
C TRP A 28 -5.46 12.19 -51.69
N PRO A 29 -4.86 12.48 -52.87
CA PRO A 29 -3.54 11.98 -53.23
C PRO A 29 -2.41 12.41 -52.27
N SER A 30 -2.57 13.54 -51.59
CA SER A 30 -1.59 14.07 -50.63
C SER A 30 -1.96 13.81 -49.17
N LEU A 31 -2.98 12.99 -48.88
CA LEU A 31 -3.34 12.67 -47.51
C LEU A 31 -2.31 11.69 -46.93
N GLU A 32 -1.47 12.17 -46.03
CA GLU A 32 -0.61 11.30 -45.22
C GLU A 32 -1.25 10.99 -43.86
N ARG A 33 -1.41 9.70 -43.56
CA ARG A 33 -1.85 9.24 -42.23
C ARG A 33 -0.63 8.99 -41.35
N ILE A 34 -0.43 9.86 -40.38
CA ILE A 34 0.59 9.69 -39.34
C ILE A 34 -0.03 8.88 -38.18
N PRO A 35 0.48 7.68 -37.87
CA PRO A 35 0.01 6.94 -36.71
C PRO A 35 0.29 7.71 -35.42
N LEU A 36 -0.66 7.77 -34.49
CA LEU A 36 -0.43 8.35 -33.15
C LEU A 36 0.66 7.62 -32.35
N SER A 37 0.99 6.39 -32.74
CA SER A 37 2.13 5.65 -32.19
C SER A 37 3.48 6.12 -32.72
N ARG A 38 3.52 6.91 -33.80
CA ARG A 38 4.74 7.46 -34.38
C ARG A 38 5.06 8.78 -33.69
N LEU A 39 5.97 8.72 -32.72
CA LEU A 39 6.39 9.87 -31.91
C LEU A 39 7.44 10.77 -32.60
N PHE A 40 8.06 10.31 -33.69
CA PHE A 40 9.12 10.99 -34.44
C PHE A 40 9.11 10.50 -35.92
N PRO A 41 9.66 11.27 -36.88
CA PRO A 41 9.62 10.92 -38.30
C PRO A 41 10.46 9.68 -38.63
N ARG A 42 10.29 9.09 -39.82
CA ARG A 42 10.97 7.82 -40.19
C ARG A 42 12.46 7.97 -40.49
N SER A 43 12.86 9.20 -40.79
CA SER A 43 14.19 9.58 -41.21
C SER A 43 14.69 10.71 -40.32
N ALA A 44 15.95 10.64 -39.93
CA ALA A 44 16.61 11.72 -39.20
C ALA A 44 16.62 13.03 -40.00
N ALA A 45 16.62 12.98 -41.34
CA ALA A 45 16.59 14.16 -42.19
C ALA A 45 15.23 14.88 -42.20
N GLU A 46 14.16 14.19 -41.80
CA GLU A 46 12.80 14.74 -41.66
C GLU A 46 12.54 15.28 -40.25
N SER A 47 13.52 15.17 -39.34
CA SER A 47 13.38 15.63 -37.96
C SER A 47 13.34 17.16 -37.90
N LEU A 48 12.27 17.69 -37.30
CA LEU A 48 12.05 19.12 -37.12
C LEU A 48 12.61 19.60 -35.78
N THR A 49 12.80 18.69 -34.82
CA THR A 49 13.36 18.99 -33.50
C THR A 49 14.58 18.13 -33.18
N ALA A 50 15.44 18.62 -32.28
CA ALA A 50 16.55 17.82 -31.75
C ALA A 50 16.05 16.51 -31.09
N ALA A 51 14.93 16.55 -30.39
CA ALA A 51 14.35 15.35 -29.77
C ALA A 51 13.93 14.30 -30.82
N GLU A 52 13.34 14.71 -31.93
CA GLU A 52 12.98 13.82 -33.04
C GLU A 52 14.21 13.21 -33.72
N TYR A 53 15.26 14.02 -33.90
CA TYR A 53 16.54 13.55 -34.44
C TYR A 53 17.18 12.53 -33.49
N ASP A 54 17.25 12.84 -32.20
CA ASP A 54 17.81 11.98 -31.16
C ASP A 54 17.05 10.64 -31.07
N LEU A 55 15.72 10.66 -31.16
CA LEU A 55 14.88 9.45 -31.16
C LEU A 55 15.08 8.61 -32.43
N ASN A 56 15.22 9.24 -33.61
CA ASN A 56 15.58 8.55 -34.85
C ASN A 56 16.93 7.83 -34.72
N GLN A 57 17.94 8.53 -34.20
CA GLN A 57 19.26 7.95 -33.97
C GLN A 57 19.18 6.78 -32.97
N ALA A 58 18.32 6.89 -31.95
CA ALA A 58 18.11 5.83 -30.97
C ALA A 58 17.43 4.60 -31.57
N GLU A 59 16.41 4.78 -32.41
CA GLU A 59 15.74 3.69 -33.12
C GLU A 59 16.71 2.96 -34.06
N ALA A 60 17.49 3.71 -34.85
CA ALA A 60 18.50 3.15 -35.73
C ALA A 60 19.55 2.33 -34.94
N ALA A 61 20.06 2.89 -33.84
CA ALA A 61 21.02 2.23 -32.96
C ALA A 61 20.47 0.92 -32.36
N LEU A 62 19.20 0.89 -31.95
CA LEU A 62 18.56 -0.31 -31.44
C LEU A 62 18.36 -1.38 -32.53
N ARG A 63 17.90 -0.97 -33.71
CA ARG A 63 17.69 -1.86 -34.87
C ARG A 63 18.99 -2.51 -35.31
N GLU A 64 20.06 -1.72 -35.41
CA GLU A 64 21.38 -2.14 -35.86
C GLU A 64 22.24 -2.74 -34.74
N ARG A 65 21.76 -2.69 -33.50
CA ARG A 65 22.48 -3.09 -32.28
C ARG A 65 23.84 -2.40 -32.14
N ASN A 66 23.94 -1.17 -32.61
CA ASN A 66 25.14 -0.34 -32.56
C ASN A 66 24.86 0.95 -31.80
N MET A 67 25.42 1.08 -30.60
CA MET A 67 25.22 2.25 -29.73
C MET A 67 26.21 3.39 -29.99
N ALA A 68 27.21 3.20 -30.86
CA ALA A 68 28.23 4.22 -31.14
C ALA A 68 27.62 5.57 -31.60
N PRO A 69 26.57 5.59 -32.45
CA PRO A 69 25.91 6.84 -32.84
C PRO A 69 25.27 7.61 -31.68
N LEU A 70 25.04 6.99 -30.51
CA LEU A 70 24.46 7.64 -29.34
C LEU A 70 25.51 8.10 -28.31
N ASP A 71 26.82 7.98 -28.59
CA ASP A 71 27.85 8.44 -27.64
C ASP A 71 27.78 9.95 -27.40
N TYR A 72 27.34 10.73 -28.40
CA TYR A 72 27.16 12.17 -28.23
C TYR A 72 26.08 12.46 -27.16
N LEU A 73 24.97 11.71 -27.13
CA LEU A 73 23.92 11.88 -26.11
C LEU A 73 24.46 11.61 -24.71
N ARG A 74 25.38 10.66 -24.56
CA ARG A 74 26.04 10.38 -23.28
C ARG A 74 26.90 11.55 -22.81
N ARG A 75 27.40 12.39 -23.72
CA ARG A 75 28.19 13.59 -23.37
C ARG A 75 27.31 14.80 -23.14
N LEU A 76 26.28 14.99 -23.96
CA LEU A 76 25.40 16.16 -23.91
C LEU A 76 24.35 16.06 -22.80
N SER A 77 23.92 14.85 -22.43
CA SER A 77 22.87 14.63 -21.42
C SER A 77 23.41 13.83 -20.24
N PRO A 78 23.65 14.49 -19.09
CA PRO A 78 23.98 13.81 -17.83
C PRO A 78 22.89 12.79 -17.42
N PHE A 79 21.63 13.07 -17.77
CA PHE A 79 20.51 12.17 -17.52
C PHE A 79 20.65 10.87 -18.32
N PHE A 80 20.87 10.96 -19.65
CA PHE A 80 21.06 9.78 -20.49
C PHE A 80 22.29 8.96 -20.06
N ALA A 81 23.40 9.63 -19.75
CA ALA A 81 24.60 8.98 -19.22
C ALA A 81 24.36 8.26 -17.89
N GLY A 82 23.59 8.89 -17.00
CA GLY A 82 23.15 8.31 -15.74
C GLY A 82 22.29 7.07 -15.95
N SER A 83 21.31 7.13 -16.86
CA SER A 83 20.41 6.02 -17.20
C SER A 83 21.17 4.83 -17.79
N LEU A 84 22.11 5.05 -18.71
CA LEU A 84 22.97 3.97 -19.23
C LEU A 84 23.80 3.32 -18.13
N ARG A 85 24.36 4.11 -17.21
CA ARG A 85 25.10 3.59 -16.05
C ARG A 85 24.20 2.77 -15.13
N ALA A 86 22.99 3.25 -14.87
CA ALA A 86 22.01 2.55 -14.06
C ALA A 86 21.65 1.20 -14.69
N GLU A 87 21.27 1.18 -15.97
CA GLU A 87 20.92 -0.04 -16.69
C GLU A 87 22.12 -1.01 -16.78
N ALA A 88 23.33 -0.53 -17.07
CA ALA A 88 24.53 -1.37 -17.08
C ALA A 88 24.81 -2.00 -15.71
N LYS A 89 24.60 -1.29 -14.60
CA LYS A 89 24.73 -1.86 -13.26
C LYS A 89 23.59 -2.82 -12.91
N ARG A 90 22.36 -2.49 -13.29
CA ARG A 90 21.18 -3.34 -13.02
C ARG A 90 21.28 -4.67 -13.76
N TRP A 91 21.66 -4.67 -15.03
CA TRP A 91 21.71 -5.89 -15.84
C TRP A 91 23.07 -6.58 -15.82
N GLY A 92 24.16 -5.82 -15.73
CA GLY A 92 25.53 -6.35 -15.82
C GLY A 92 26.08 -6.99 -14.54
N LYS A 93 25.37 -6.88 -13.40
CA LYS A 93 25.79 -7.47 -12.12
C LYS A 93 24.78 -8.52 -11.67
N LYS A 94 25.26 -9.63 -11.09
CA LYS A 94 24.45 -10.67 -10.43
C LYS A 94 24.01 -10.29 -9.00
N GLN A 95 24.26 -9.05 -8.63
CA GLN A 95 24.18 -8.53 -7.27
C GLN A 95 23.35 -7.25 -7.31
N PHE A 96 22.54 -6.99 -6.27
CA PHE A 96 21.77 -5.75 -6.13
C PHE A 96 22.73 -4.55 -6.00
N THR A 97 22.44 -3.46 -6.67
CA THR A 97 23.29 -2.26 -6.69
C THR A 97 22.55 -1.09 -6.07
N GLU A 98 23.17 0.09 -6.06
CA GLU A 98 22.49 1.33 -5.66
C GLU A 98 21.26 1.63 -6.52
N PHE A 99 21.22 1.12 -7.76
CA PHE A 99 20.09 1.24 -8.69
C PHE A 99 19.04 0.14 -8.51
N ASP A 100 19.26 -0.78 -7.57
CA ASP A 100 18.30 -1.81 -7.19
C ASP A 100 17.88 -1.68 -5.72
N GLY A 101 18.05 -0.49 -5.12
CA GLY A 101 17.63 -0.20 -3.75
C GLY A 101 18.65 -0.52 -2.66
N VAL A 102 19.93 -0.71 -2.97
CA VAL A 102 20.99 -0.90 -1.95
C VAL A 102 21.76 0.38 -1.70
N LEU A 103 21.53 1.02 -0.55
CA LEU A 103 22.18 2.27 -0.15
C LEU A 103 23.57 2.05 0.45
N SER A 104 24.53 1.61 -0.37
CA SER A 104 25.91 1.30 0.06
C SER A 104 26.83 2.52 0.18
N GLY A 105 26.50 3.64 -0.46
CA GLY A 105 27.36 4.83 -0.47
C GLY A 105 27.40 5.56 0.87
N ARG A 106 28.56 6.09 1.27
CA ARG A 106 28.74 6.82 2.54
C ARG A 106 27.70 7.92 2.74
N ARG A 107 27.43 8.73 1.71
CA ARG A 107 26.43 9.81 1.78
C ARG A 107 25.01 9.28 2.00
N SER A 108 24.59 8.24 1.27
CA SER A 108 23.27 7.64 1.43
C SER A 108 23.10 6.98 2.81
N ARG A 109 24.16 6.35 3.33
CA ARG A 109 24.21 5.78 4.69
C ARG A 109 23.98 6.84 5.75
N THR A 110 24.73 7.95 5.69
CA THR A 110 24.57 9.06 6.64
C THR A 110 23.18 9.70 6.57
N LEU A 111 22.61 9.86 5.38
CA LEU A 111 21.24 10.38 5.23
C LEU A 111 20.20 9.43 5.82
N LEU A 112 20.36 8.12 5.60
CA LEU A 112 19.49 7.11 6.18
C LEU A 112 19.57 7.13 7.72
N GLU A 113 20.78 7.13 8.28
CA GLU A 113 20.98 7.18 9.73
C GLU A 113 20.33 8.43 10.34
N ARG A 114 20.50 9.60 9.72
CA ARG A 114 19.82 10.83 10.13
C ARG A 114 18.30 10.71 10.07
N ARG A 115 17.75 10.13 9.00
CA ARG A 115 16.30 9.92 8.83
C ARG A 115 15.74 9.00 9.91
N LEU A 116 16.45 7.91 10.23
CA LEU A 116 16.04 6.95 11.25
C LEU A 116 16.22 7.48 12.69
N ALA A 117 17.15 8.41 12.92
CA ALA A 117 17.42 9.03 14.21
C ALA A 117 16.47 10.20 14.54
N GLN A 118 15.65 10.67 13.59
CA GLN A 118 14.65 11.70 13.86
C GLN A 118 13.66 11.21 14.92
N ASN A 119 13.36 12.04 15.92
CA ASN A 119 12.40 11.70 16.99
C ASN A 119 11.00 11.32 16.47
N ALA A 120 10.63 11.76 15.26
CA ALA A 120 9.38 11.40 14.60
C ALA A 120 9.41 10.01 13.95
N PHE A 121 10.59 9.46 13.67
CA PHE A 121 10.71 8.14 13.07
C PHE A 121 10.43 7.07 14.12
N SER A 122 9.44 6.22 13.84
CA SER A 122 9.05 5.13 14.71
C SER A 122 8.74 3.89 13.88
N PHE A 123 9.01 2.73 14.48
CA PHE A 123 8.60 1.46 13.93
C PHE A 123 7.16 1.19 14.35
N SER A 124 6.27 1.07 13.36
CA SER A 124 4.90 0.61 13.58
C SER A 124 4.72 -0.77 12.96
N PRO A 125 3.73 -1.56 13.41
CA PRO A 125 3.50 -2.86 12.82
C PRO A 125 3.28 -2.81 11.30
N THR A 126 2.46 -1.87 10.82
CA THR A 126 2.22 -1.66 9.39
C THR A 126 3.50 -1.33 8.62
N ARG A 127 4.39 -0.50 9.19
CA ARG A 127 5.68 -0.17 8.55
C ARG A 127 6.59 -1.40 8.44
N LEU A 128 6.62 -2.25 9.47
CA LEU A 128 7.41 -3.48 9.47
C LEU A 128 6.85 -4.50 8.46
N GLU A 129 5.53 -4.66 8.41
CA GLU A 129 4.86 -5.50 7.40
C GLU A 129 5.10 -4.98 5.98
N THR A 130 5.07 -3.66 5.75
CA THR A 130 5.40 -3.06 4.45
C THR A 130 6.82 -3.43 4.01
N TYR A 131 7.80 -3.41 4.94
CA TYR A 131 9.17 -3.82 4.65
C TYR A 131 9.26 -5.32 4.31
N ALA A 132 8.63 -6.18 5.12
CA ALA A 132 8.60 -7.63 4.88
C ALA A 132 7.97 -7.98 3.53
N ARG A 133 6.87 -7.30 3.17
CA ARG A 133 6.18 -7.48 1.90
C ARG A 133 7.03 -7.01 0.72
N CYS A 134 7.59 -5.81 0.78
CA CYS A 134 8.50 -5.30 -0.25
C CYS A 134 9.40 -4.18 0.30
N PRO A 135 10.71 -4.43 0.47
CA PRO A 135 11.65 -3.42 0.96
C PRO A 135 11.71 -2.16 0.09
N TYR A 136 11.57 -2.29 -1.23
CA TYR A 136 11.52 -1.13 -2.12
C TYR A 136 10.26 -0.29 -1.91
N ARG A 137 9.10 -0.92 -1.72
CA ARG A 137 7.86 -0.22 -1.37
C ARG A 137 8.04 0.56 -0.07
N TYR A 138 8.66 -0.05 0.94
CA TYR A 138 8.99 0.63 2.20
C TYR A 138 9.88 1.85 1.96
N PHE A 139 10.91 1.73 1.11
CA PHE A 139 11.78 2.86 0.79
C PHE A 139 11.00 4.03 0.19
N LEU A 140 10.11 3.75 -0.77
CA LEU A 140 9.28 4.78 -1.42
C LEU A 140 8.23 5.37 -0.46
N GLU A 141 7.43 4.54 0.20
CA GLU A 141 6.30 4.99 1.05
C GLU A 141 6.76 5.57 2.39
N VAL A 142 7.76 4.96 3.05
CA VAL A 142 8.08 5.27 4.45
C VAL A 142 9.29 6.19 4.57
N LEU A 143 10.31 6.01 3.73
CA LEU A 143 11.54 6.80 3.84
C LEU A 143 11.46 8.07 2.99
N LEU A 144 11.05 7.92 1.72
CA LEU A 144 10.87 9.04 0.79
C LEU A 144 9.51 9.72 0.92
N ASP A 145 8.56 9.12 1.64
CA ASP A 145 7.22 9.67 1.88
C ASP A 145 6.46 9.95 0.58
N LEU A 146 6.62 9.06 -0.41
CA LEU A 146 5.92 9.16 -1.68
C LEU A 146 4.48 8.66 -1.51
N GLY A 147 3.53 9.55 -1.80
CA GLY A 147 2.11 9.23 -1.96
C GLY A 147 1.70 9.27 -3.43
N PRO A 148 0.57 8.66 -3.80
CA PRO A 148 -0.07 8.97 -5.07
C PRO A 148 -0.36 10.48 -5.13
N TRP A 149 -0.21 11.10 -6.30
CA TRP A 149 -0.72 12.44 -6.51
C TRP A 149 -2.25 12.36 -6.47
N GLU A 150 -2.86 13.02 -5.49
CA GLU A 150 -4.32 13.08 -5.36
C GLU A 150 -4.87 14.00 -6.45
N GLU A 151 -5.23 13.42 -7.60
CA GLU A 151 -6.06 14.10 -8.59
C GLU A 151 -7.50 14.13 -8.05
N THR A 152 -7.81 15.14 -7.24
CA THR A 152 -9.16 15.35 -6.67
C THR A 152 -10.27 15.34 -7.72
N ASP A 153 -9.95 15.73 -8.96
CA ASP A 153 -10.90 15.81 -10.08
C ASP A 153 -11.25 14.45 -10.71
N LYS A 154 -10.58 13.36 -10.29
CA LYS A 154 -10.82 11.99 -10.80
C LYS A 154 -11.31 11.02 -9.74
N LEU A 155 -11.77 11.50 -8.59
CA LEU A 155 -12.30 10.61 -7.57
C LEU A 155 -13.66 10.07 -8.02
N GLU A 156 -13.68 8.93 -8.70
CA GLU A 156 -14.91 8.31 -9.19
C GLU A 156 -15.75 7.72 -8.04
N ALA A 157 -15.08 7.18 -7.02
CA ALA A 157 -15.68 6.53 -5.87
C ALA A 157 -14.81 6.64 -4.60
N LEU A 158 -15.42 6.36 -3.44
CA LEU A 158 -14.75 6.28 -2.15
C LEU A 158 -13.57 5.29 -2.19
N SER A 159 -12.40 5.72 -1.73
CA SER A 159 -11.22 4.86 -1.71
C SER A 159 -11.34 3.76 -0.64
N PRO A 160 -10.73 2.57 -0.83
CA PRO A 160 -10.73 1.52 0.20
C PRO A 160 -10.12 1.95 1.55
N PRO A 161 -9.03 2.74 1.61
CA PRO A 161 -8.55 3.34 2.86
C PRO A 161 -9.60 4.21 3.55
N ASP A 162 -10.26 5.12 2.82
CA ASP A 162 -11.27 6.02 3.42
C ASP A 162 -12.44 5.23 3.99
N ARG A 163 -12.88 4.18 3.28
CA ARG A 163 -13.89 3.26 3.81
C ARG A 163 -13.45 2.61 5.13
N GLY A 164 -12.18 2.20 5.23
CA GLY A 164 -11.60 1.69 6.47
C GLY A 164 -11.68 2.73 7.59
N THR A 165 -11.23 3.95 7.33
CA THR A 165 -11.27 5.08 8.26
C THR A 165 -12.69 5.38 8.75
N LEU A 166 -13.66 5.42 7.85
CA LEU A 166 -15.07 5.66 8.19
C LEU A 166 -15.63 4.56 9.09
N VAL A 167 -15.40 3.29 8.76
CA VAL A 167 -15.86 2.16 9.58
C VAL A 167 -15.21 2.18 10.96
N HIS A 168 -13.90 2.41 11.04
CA HIS A 168 -13.18 2.54 12.31
C HIS A 168 -13.78 3.67 13.16
N ARG A 169 -14.01 4.84 12.55
CA ARG A 169 -14.59 6.00 13.24
C ARG A 169 -16.00 5.72 13.77
N ILE A 170 -16.85 5.07 12.96
CA ILE A 170 -18.22 4.72 13.37
C ILE A 170 -18.18 3.75 14.56
N LEU A 171 -17.35 2.70 14.50
CA LEU A 171 -17.22 1.72 15.58
C LEU A 171 -16.61 2.34 16.84
N PHE A 172 -15.63 3.23 16.71
CA PHE A 172 -15.08 3.99 17.83
C PHE A 172 -16.16 4.78 18.55
N LEU A 173 -16.98 5.56 17.82
CA LEU A 173 -18.06 6.35 18.41
C LEU A 173 -19.14 5.46 19.04
N PHE A 174 -19.49 4.37 18.38
CA PHE A 174 -20.49 3.41 18.86
C PHE A 174 -20.09 2.78 20.20
N PHE A 175 -18.89 2.21 20.28
CA PHE A 175 -18.43 1.59 21.53
C PHE A 175 -18.12 2.63 22.61
N SER A 176 -17.69 3.85 22.25
CA SER A 176 -17.49 4.92 23.23
C SER A 176 -18.81 5.32 23.88
N ARG A 177 -19.86 5.52 23.06
CA ARG A 177 -21.21 5.85 23.57
C ARG A 177 -21.74 4.77 24.51
N LEU A 178 -21.65 3.50 24.11
CA LEU A 178 -22.14 2.40 24.94
C LEU A 178 -21.37 2.25 26.25
N LYS A 179 -20.07 2.55 26.23
CA LYS A 179 -19.25 2.57 27.45
C LYS A 179 -19.68 3.68 28.40
N GLU A 180 -19.93 4.89 27.88
CA GLU A 180 -20.43 6.04 28.67
C GLU A 180 -21.80 5.77 29.29
N GLU A 181 -22.67 5.07 28.57
CA GLU A 181 -24.02 4.70 29.04
C GLU A 181 -24.05 3.46 29.94
N GLY A 182 -22.90 2.80 30.17
CA GLY A 182 -22.86 1.56 30.96
C GLY A 182 -23.59 0.38 30.31
N ARG A 183 -23.71 0.37 28.98
CA ARG A 183 -24.44 -0.64 28.18
C ARG A 183 -23.50 -1.70 27.57
N LEU A 184 -22.34 -1.93 28.18
CA LEU A 184 -21.40 -2.99 27.81
C LEU A 184 -21.32 -4.05 28.91
N PRO A 185 -21.13 -5.34 28.58
CA PRO A 185 -21.00 -5.92 27.24
C PRO A 185 -22.31 -5.87 26.44
N LEU A 186 -22.22 -6.07 25.12
CA LEU A 186 -23.40 -6.07 24.25
C LEU A 186 -24.35 -7.22 24.62
N ALA A 187 -25.65 -6.93 24.63
CA ALA A 187 -26.67 -7.89 25.01
C ALA A 187 -27.73 -8.05 23.90
N ALA A 188 -28.13 -9.30 23.62
CA ALA A 188 -29.04 -9.62 22.53
C ALA A 188 -30.43 -8.97 22.69
N GLN A 189 -30.88 -8.75 23.93
CA GLN A 189 -32.14 -8.06 24.22
C GLN A 189 -32.14 -6.59 23.78
N ASP A 190 -30.98 -5.94 23.75
CA ASP A 190 -30.84 -4.53 23.35
C ASP A 190 -30.68 -4.35 21.83
N ARG A 191 -30.80 -5.43 21.04
CA ARG A 191 -30.48 -5.43 19.61
C ARG A 191 -31.15 -4.29 18.83
N ALA A 192 -32.42 -3.99 19.11
CA ALA A 192 -33.14 -2.92 18.42
C ALA A 192 -32.50 -1.54 18.68
N TYR A 193 -32.21 -1.25 19.95
CA TYR A 193 -31.51 -0.03 20.35
C TYR A 193 -30.11 0.03 19.74
N LEU A 194 -29.31 -1.05 19.88
CA LEU A 194 -27.94 -1.11 19.38
C LEU A 194 -27.88 -0.88 17.87
N SER A 195 -28.81 -1.49 17.12
CA SER A 195 -28.90 -1.30 15.67
C SER A 195 -29.27 0.14 15.33
N SER A 196 -30.24 0.73 16.04
CA SER A 196 -30.66 2.12 15.83
C SER A 196 -29.51 3.10 16.08
N LEU A 197 -28.82 2.96 17.22
CA LEU A 197 -27.67 3.79 17.57
C LEU A 197 -26.53 3.65 16.54
N LEU A 198 -26.21 2.42 16.13
CA LEU A 198 -25.15 2.19 15.15
C LEU A 198 -25.45 2.84 13.80
N MET A 199 -26.71 2.75 13.34
CA MET A 199 -27.14 3.41 12.09
C MET A 199 -27.16 4.93 12.22
N GLU A 200 -27.61 5.48 13.35
CA GLU A 200 -27.58 6.93 13.61
C GLU A 200 -26.15 7.48 13.52
N LEU A 201 -25.20 6.82 14.19
CA LEU A 201 -23.79 7.22 14.17
C LEU A 201 -23.17 7.04 12.78
N ALA A 202 -23.52 5.97 12.07
CA ALA A 202 -23.11 5.78 10.69
C ALA A 202 -23.59 6.93 9.79
N GLU A 203 -24.87 7.30 9.88
CA GLU A 203 -25.42 8.42 9.10
C GLU A 203 -24.72 9.73 9.42
N ARG A 204 -24.45 10.00 10.69
CA ARG A 204 -23.72 11.20 11.10
C ARG A 204 -22.33 11.25 10.46
N VAL A 205 -21.52 10.19 10.64
CA VAL A 205 -20.14 10.15 10.13
C VAL A 205 -20.11 10.23 8.60
N LEU A 206 -21.03 9.55 7.91
CA LEU A 206 -21.11 9.57 6.45
C LEU A 206 -21.54 10.96 5.94
N ARG A 207 -22.45 11.66 6.62
CA ARG A 207 -22.82 13.04 6.27
C ARG A 207 -21.67 14.00 6.48
N ASP A 208 -20.99 13.92 7.62
CA ASP A 208 -19.85 14.80 7.95
C ASP A 208 -18.73 14.61 6.90
N PHE A 209 -18.41 13.37 6.55
CA PHE A 209 -17.43 13.07 5.48
C PHE A 209 -17.85 13.65 4.12
N ALA A 210 -19.12 13.52 3.74
CA ALA A 210 -19.61 14.05 2.47
C ALA A 210 -19.63 15.59 2.42
N ALA A 211 -19.63 16.27 3.57
CA ALA A 211 -19.53 17.73 3.65
C ALA A 211 -18.08 18.22 3.55
N GLU A 212 -17.12 17.44 4.04
CA GLU A 212 -15.71 17.83 4.13
C GLU A 212 -14.83 17.26 3.01
N SER A 213 -15.29 16.24 2.30
CA SER A 213 -14.48 15.47 1.35
C SER A 213 -15.24 15.15 0.06
N ALA A 214 -14.51 14.99 -1.04
CA ALA A 214 -15.07 14.49 -2.29
C ALA A 214 -15.51 13.02 -2.12
N THR A 215 -16.76 12.71 -2.44
CA THR A 215 -17.31 11.34 -2.35
C THR A 215 -17.34 10.60 -3.69
N GLY A 216 -16.96 11.29 -4.76
CA GLY A 216 -17.13 10.86 -6.14
C GLY A 216 -18.58 10.89 -6.62
N TYR A 217 -18.91 10.05 -7.60
CA TYR A 217 -20.24 10.07 -8.23
C TYR A 217 -21.36 9.79 -7.21
N PRO A 218 -22.45 10.59 -7.16
CA PRO A 218 -23.51 10.45 -6.16
C PRO A 218 -24.14 9.06 -6.06
N LEU A 219 -24.26 8.35 -7.19
CA LEU A 219 -24.75 6.98 -7.24
C LEU A 219 -23.78 6.01 -6.55
N LEU A 220 -22.48 6.08 -6.88
CA LEU A 220 -21.46 5.22 -6.27
C LEU A 220 -21.32 5.51 -4.78
N TRP A 221 -21.39 6.78 -4.39
CA TRP A 221 -21.44 7.15 -2.98
C TRP A 221 -22.66 6.53 -2.25
N SER A 222 -23.84 6.60 -2.87
CA SER A 222 -25.05 5.99 -2.31
C SER A 222 -24.93 4.48 -2.14
N LEU A 223 -24.28 3.80 -3.09
CA LEU A 223 -23.98 2.37 -2.99
C LEU A 223 -22.97 2.06 -1.87
N GLU A 224 -21.91 2.87 -1.72
CA GLU A 224 -20.93 2.68 -0.63
C GLU A 224 -21.56 2.92 0.74
N LYS A 225 -22.43 3.93 0.90
CA LYS A 225 -23.19 4.14 2.15
C LYS A 225 -24.00 2.89 2.50
N SER A 226 -24.76 2.35 1.54
CA SER A 226 -25.52 1.10 1.75
C SER A 226 -24.61 -0.08 2.10
N ARG A 227 -23.46 -0.23 1.44
CA ARG A 227 -22.48 -1.28 1.74
C ARG A 227 -21.91 -1.16 3.16
N ILE A 228 -21.58 0.05 3.60
CA ILE A 228 -21.08 0.31 4.96
C ILE A 228 -22.17 -0.07 5.98
N ARG A 229 -23.42 0.38 5.78
CA ARG A 229 -24.55 0.04 6.67
C ARG A 229 -24.75 -1.47 6.79
N MET A 230 -24.84 -2.18 5.67
CA MET A 230 -24.99 -3.65 5.67
C MET A 230 -23.83 -4.34 6.41
N SER A 231 -22.59 -3.89 6.18
CA SER A 231 -21.41 -4.44 6.84
C SER A 231 -21.43 -4.21 8.36
N LEU A 232 -21.89 -3.03 8.80
CA LEU A 232 -22.03 -2.70 10.22
C LEU A 232 -23.14 -3.51 10.88
N GLU A 233 -24.28 -3.70 10.23
CA GLU A 233 -25.36 -4.55 10.76
C GLU A 233 -24.94 -6.01 10.88
N GLY A 234 -24.25 -6.55 9.87
CA GLY A 234 -23.77 -7.92 9.92
C GLY A 234 -22.69 -8.11 10.98
N PHE A 235 -21.81 -7.13 11.15
CA PHE A 235 -20.87 -7.11 12.27
C PHE A 235 -21.58 -7.07 13.63
N LEU A 236 -22.60 -6.23 13.82
CA LEU A 236 -23.37 -6.22 15.06
C LEU A 236 -24.02 -7.58 15.34
N LYS A 237 -24.55 -8.25 14.30
CA LYS A 237 -25.10 -9.61 14.43
C LYS A 237 -24.06 -10.64 14.85
N THR A 238 -22.79 -10.50 14.46
CA THR A 238 -21.73 -11.41 14.91
C THR A 238 -21.26 -11.10 16.32
N GLU A 239 -21.12 -9.83 16.68
CA GLU A 239 -20.76 -9.41 18.04
C GLU A 239 -21.80 -9.87 19.07
N LEU A 240 -23.09 -9.79 18.75
CA LEU A 240 -24.17 -10.26 19.64
C LEU A 240 -24.20 -11.79 19.85
N LYS A 241 -23.46 -12.56 19.05
CA LYS A 241 -23.33 -14.01 19.24
C LYS A 241 -22.20 -14.37 20.21
N ASP A 242 -21.34 -13.42 20.56
CA ASP A 242 -20.22 -13.64 21.48
C ASP A 242 -20.75 -13.83 22.91
N ARG A 243 -20.45 -15.00 23.50
CA ARG A 243 -20.95 -15.40 24.82
C ARG A 243 -19.88 -15.36 25.91
N GLU A 244 -18.67 -14.94 25.58
CA GLU A 244 -17.55 -14.96 26.54
C GLU A 244 -17.62 -13.82 27.57
N GLY A 245 -18.54 -12.86 27.39
CA GLY A 245 -18.78 -11.76 28.33
C GLY A 245 -17.69 -10.68 28.33
N PHE A 246 -16.74 -10.74 27.39
CA PHE A 246 -15.75 -9.69 27.22
C PHE A 246 -16.40 -8.36 26.82
N ALA A 247 -16.01 -7.28 27.48
CA ALA A 247 -16.54 -5.94 27.27
C ALA A 247 -15.43 -5.00 26.75
N PRO A 248 -15.70 -4.21 25.69
CA PRO A 248 -14.77 -3.19 25.22
C PRO A 248 -14.39 -2.21 26.33
N ALA A 249 -13.11 -2.16 26.69
CA ALA A 249 -12.59 -1.33 27.78
C ALA A 249 -11.71 -0.19 27.27
N TYR A 250 -10.91 -0.45 26.24
CA TYR A 250 -10.05 0.57 25.61
C TYR A 250 -10.31 0.60 24.10
N LEU A 251 -10.48 1.80 23.57
CA LEU A 251 -10.75 2.06 22.16
C LEU A 251 -9.66 2.99 21.62
N GLU A 252 -9.19 2.73 20.41
CA GLU A 252 -8.14 3.51 19.74
C GLU A 252 -6.92 3.79 20.65
N ARG A 253 -6.53 2.78 21.45
CA ARG A 253 -5.51 2.91 22.48
C ARG A 253 -4.13 3.04 21.83
N SER A 254 -3.54 4.22 21.96
CA SER A 254 -2.17 4.45 21.49
C SER A 254 -1.15 3.75 22.39
N PHE A 255 -0.06 3.26 21.79
CA PHE A 255 1.07 2.71 22.52
C PHE A 255 2.38 3.29 22.02
N HIS A 256 3.33 3.38 22.95
CA HIS A 256 4.70 3.76 22.73
C HIS A 256 5.54 2.94 23.70
N CYS A 257 6.14 1.85 23.23
CA CYS A 257 6.83 0.91 24.11
C CYS A 257 8.15 0.42 23.52
N PRO A 258 9.19 0.23 24.35
CA PRO A 258 10.38 -0.48 23.94
C PRO A 258 10.04 -1.91 23.50
N PHE A 259 10.67 -2.35 22.42
CA PHE A 259 10.64 -3.72 21.94
C PHE A 259 12.09 -4.22 21.77
N PRO A 260 12.53 -5.18 22.62
CA PRO A 260 13.87 -5.74 22.51
C PRO A 260 13.95 -6.64 21.28
N LEU A 261 14.96 -6.41 20.44
CA LEU A 261 15.28 -7.31 19.32
C LEU A 261 16.16 -8.47 19.83
N ASP A 262 17.12 -8.14 20.69
CA ASP A 262 17.97 -9.07 21.43
C ASP A 262 18.32 -8.50 22.82
N GLU A 263 19.38 -9.00 23.46
CA GLU A 263 19.81 -8.56 24.80
C GLU A 263 20.45 -7.16 24.82
N ARG A 264 20.94 -6.66 23.68
CA ARG A 264 21.72 -5.42 23.55
C ARG A 264 21.02 -4.38 22.69
N GLU A 265 20.20 -4.82 21.74
CA GLU A 265 19.49 -3.97 20.80
C GLU A 265 17.98 -3.99 20.98
N GLY A 266 17.38 -2.82 20.78
CA GLY A 266 15.94 -2.64 20.78
C GLY A 266 15.51 -1.55 19.81
N ILE A 267 14.21 -1.49 19.61
CA ILE A 267 13.52 -0.40 18.94
C ILE A 267 12.42 0.13 19.84
N VAL A 268 11.85 1.27 19.48
CA VAL A 268 10.61 1.74 20.09
C VAL A 268 9.49 1.54 19.09
N LEU A 269 8.48 0.76 19.51
CA LEU A 269 7.26 0.57 18.75
C LEU A 269 6.27 1.67 19.05
N ARG A 270 5.60 2.16 18.00
CA ARG A 270 4.49 3.11 18.10
C ARG A 270 3.34 2.64 17.23
N GLY A 271 2.14 2.76 17.76
CA GLY A 271 0.92 2.43 17.02
C GLY A 271 -0.33 2.70 17.84
N ARG A 272 -1.45 2.18 17.34
CA ARG A 272 -2.77 2.33 17.94
C ARG A 272 -3.50 1.00 17.81
N ILE A 273 -4.01 0.48 18.92
CA ILE A 273 -4.84 -0.72 18.97
C ILE A 273 -6.30 -0.28 18.87
N ASP A 274 -7.07 -0.83 17.91
CA ASP A 274 -8.45 -0.39 17.65
C ASP A 274 -9.36 -0.64 18.86
N ARG A 275 -9.33 -1.86 19.41
CA ARG A 275 -10.15 -2.23 20.56
C ARG A 275 -9.45 -3.27 21.45
N ILE A 276 -9.53 -3.08 22.76
CA ILE A 276 -9.16 -4.06 23.78
C ILE A 276 -10.39 -4.33 24.65
N ASP A 277 -10.82 -5.59 24.68
CA ASP A 277 -11.91 -6.05 25.53
C ASP A 277 -11.34 -6.69 26.81
N LEU A 278 -11.99 -6.47 27.96
CA LEU A 278 -11.66 -7.13 29.23
C LEU A 278 -12.71 -8.18 29.58
N SER A 279 -12.29 -9.27 30.22
CA SER A 279 -13.20 -10.26 30.79
C SER A 279 -14.00 -9.67 31.96
N PRO A 280 -15.12 -10.30 32.37
CA PRO A 280 -15.94 -9.81 33.48
C PRO A 280 -15.20 -9.62 34.81
N ASP A 281 -14.19 -10.45 35.08
CA ASP A 281 -13.32 -10.36 36.27
C ASP A 281 -12.16 -9.36 36.12
N GLY A 282 -12.01 -8.76 34.94
CA GLY A 282 -10.93 -7.82 34.61
C GLY A 282 -9.53 -8.45 34.51
N LYS A 283 -9.41 -9.78 34.64
CA LYS A 283 -8.11 -10.47 34.70
C LYS A 283 -7.57 -10.85 33.34
N ARG A 284 -8.42 -10.94 32.32
CA ARG A 284 -8.04 -11.30 30.95
C ARG A 284 -8.42 -10.20 29.98
N ALA A 285 -7.64 -10.07 28.91
CA ALA A 285 -7.86 -9.14 27.83
C ALA A 285 -7.72 -9.82 26.48
N ARG A 286 -8.51 -9.37 25.49
CA ARG A 286 -8.34 -9.74 24.08
C ARG A 286 -8.32 -8.49 23.22
N ILE A 287 -7.58 -8.56 22.11
CA ILE A 287 -7.41 -7.44 21.18
C ILE A 287 -8.21 -7.69 19.93
N ILE A 288 -8.85 -6.65 19.40
CA ILE A 288 -9.61 -6.68 18.17
C ILE A 288 -9.10 -5.55 17.26
N ASP A 289 -8.74 -5.91 16.03
CA ASP A 289 -8.35 -5.00 14.96
C ASP A 289 -9.35 -5.13 13.80
N TYR A 290 -9.96 -4.02 13.37
CA TYR A 290 -11.04 -4.05 12.40
C TYR A 290 -10.50 -4.03 10.96
N LYS A 291 -10.94 -4.98 10.13
CA LYS A 291 -10.60 -5.04 8.70
C LYS A 291 -11.84 -4.90 7.81
N THR A 292 -11.79 -3.98 6.86
CA THR A 292 -12.88 -3.76 5.87
C THR A 292 -12.54 -4.29 4.47
N GLY A 293 -11.32 -4.77 4.29
CA GLY A 293 -10.82 -5.31 3.03
C GLY A 293 -11.22 -6.76 2.77
N LYS A 294 -10.72 -7.32 1.67
CA LYS A 294 -10.81 -8.76 1.42
C LYS A 294 -9.96 -9.51 2.44
N PRO A 295 -10.44 -10.68 2.94
CA PRO A 295 -9.64 -11.50 3.82
C PRO A 295 -8.36 -11.94 3.11
N GLN A 296 -7.23 -11.76 3.78
CA GLN A 296 -6.00 -12.39 3.32
C GLN A 296 -6.05 -13.89 3.64
N PRO A 297 -5.48 -14.76 2.79
CA PRO A 297 -5.21 -16.13 3.18
C PRO A 297 -4.13 -16.09 4.26
N LEU A 298 -4.58 -16.19 5.51
CA LEU A 298 -3.77 -16.21 6.72
C LEU A 298 -4.37 -17.29 7.62
N LYS A 299 -3.54 -18.18 8.16
CA LYS A 299 -3.94 -19.14 9.19
C LYS A 299 -3.86 -18.49 10.56
N ASP A 300 -4.60 -19.03 11.50
CA ASP A 300 -4.51 -18.57 12.89
C ASP A 300 -3.09 -18.76 13.43
N GLY A 301 -2.56 -17.73 14.09
CA GLY A 301 -1.21 -17.72 14.64
C GLY A 301 -0.07 -17.51 13.65
N GLU A 302 -0.35 -17.33 12.35
CA GLU A 302 0.67 -17.21 11.31
C GLU A 302 1.29 -15.80 11.25
N PHE A 303 2.62 -15.73 11.09
CA PHE A 303 3.43 -14.53 10.86
C PHE A 303 3.63 -14.22 9.37
N LYS A 304 3.49 -15.23 8.50
CA LYS A 304 3.58 -15.11 7.03
C LYS A 304 4.85 -14.42 6.57
N GLY A 305 5.98 -14.89 7.08
CA GLY A 305 7.30 -14.32 6.85
C GLY A 305 7.46 -12.84 7.20
N GLY A 306 6.70 -12.38 8.20
CA GLY A 306 6.70 -10.99 8.66
C GLY A 306 5.67 -10.10 7.99
N GLU A 307 4.79 -10.62 7.13
CA GLU A 307 3.67 -9.86 6.56
C GLU A 307 2.45 -9.77 7.49
N ALA A 308 2.43 -10.55 8.59
CA ALA A 308 1.37 -10.53 9.61
C ALA A 308 1.97 -10.29 11.02
N LEU A 309 2.53 -9.11 11.24
CA LEU A 309 3.16 -8.71 12.50
C LEU A 309 2.23 -7.88 13.39
N GLN A 310 1.13 -7.34 12.86
CA GLN A 310 0.24 -6.43 13.59
C GLN A 310 -0.35 -7.06 14.86
N LEU A 311 -1.01 -8.21 14.75
CA LEU A 311 -1.60 -8.90 15.90
C LEU A 311 -0.57 -9.28 16.98
N PRO A 312 0.56 -9.95 16.68
CA PRO A 312 1.55 -10.28 17.71
C PRO A 312 2.21 -9.05 18.32
N LEU A 313 2.45 -7.98 17.56
CA LEU A 313 2.98 -6.73 18.11
C LEU A 313 1.96 -6.03 19.01
N TYR A 314 0.67 -6.09 18.68
CA TYR A 314 -0.40 -5.58 19.54
C TYR A 314 -0.51 -6.39 20.83
N LEU A 315 -0.42 -7.72 20.75
CA LEU A 315 -0.40 -8.59 21.94
C LEU A 315 0.75 -8.20 22.88
N TYR A 316 1.95 -8.03 22.33
CA TYR A 316 3.12 -7.56 23.08
C TYR A 316 2.88 -6.19 23.72
N ALA A 317 2.39 -5.22 22.95
CA ALA A 317 2.18 -3.85 23.42
C ALA A 317 1.10 -3.77 24.51
N ALA A 318 -0.02 -4.47 24.33
CA ALA A 318 -1.09 -4.51 25.33
C ALA A 318 -0.61 -5.17 26.63
N GLY A 319 0.12 -6.28 26.56
CA GLY A 319 0.66 -6.95 27.75
C GLY A 319 1.64 -6.08 28.55
N ARG A 320 2.33 -5.14 27.88
CA ARG A 320 3.17 -4.13 28.54
C ARG A 320 2.35 -3.01 29.19
N GLN A 321 1.23 -2.62 28.59
CA GLN A 321 0.37 -1.52 29.07
C GLN A 321 -0.61 -1.95 30.17
N LEU A 322 -1.05 -3.21 30.15
CA LEU A 322 -2.05 -3.75 31.08
C LEU A 322 -1.39 -4.68 32.10
N GLN A 323 -0.63 -4.09 33.03
CA GLN A 323 0.02 -4.85 34.09
C GLN A 323 -1.00 -5.57 34.98
N GLY A 324 -0.78 -6.86 35.24
CA GLY A 324 -1.70 -7.68 36.04
C GLY A 324 -2.90 -8.23 35.26
N VAL A 325 -3.01 -7.95 33.95
CA VAL A 325 -4.05 -8.48 33.06
C VAL A 325 -3.40 -9.41 32.03
N GLU A 326 -3.89 -10.63 31.94
CA GLU A 326 -3.44 -11.61 30.96
C GLU A 326 -4.04 -11.30 29.58
N VAL A 327 -3.21 -10.91 28.62
CA VAL A 327 -3.66 -10.74 27.22
C VAL A 327 -3.66 -12.09 26.52
N THR A 328 -4.85 -12.66 26.30
CA THR A 328 -5.03 -14.04 25.83
C THR A 328 -4.90 -14.20 24.31
N GLY A 329 -5.15 -13.14 23.56
CA GLY A 329 -5.07 -13.18 22.10
C GLY A 329 -5.39 -11.85 21.42
N ALA A 330 -5.15 -11.81 20.13
CA ALA A 330 -5.50 -10.72 19.25
C ALA A 330 -6.22 -11.26 18.01
N ALA A 331 -7.14 -10.49 17.42
CA ALA A 331 -7.89 -10.92 16.27
C ALA A 331 -8.05 -9.84 15.21
N TYR A 332 -7.92 -10.22 13.93
CA TYR A 332 -8.51 -9.44 12.86
C TYR A 332 -9.99 -9.73 12.80
N SER A 333 -10.83 -8.73 13.02
CA SER A 333 -12.28 -8.83 12.90
C SER A 333 -12.74 -8.17 11.60
N TYR A 334 -13.19 -8.97 10.64
CA TYR A 334 -13.62 -8.43 9.36
C TYR A 334 -15.03 -7.84 9.44
N VAL A 335 -15.17 -6.58 9.04
CA VAL A 335 -16.43 -5.82 8.97
C VAL A 335 -16.83 -5.73 7.50
N SER A 336 -17.17 -6.87 6.91
CA SER A 336 -17.48 -6.98 5.47
C SER A 336 -18.22 -8.29 5.16
N GLU A 337 -19.29 -8.19 4.37
CA GLU A 337 -20.02 -9.36 3.86
C GLU A 337 -19.14 -10.29 3.03
N GLN A 338 -18.23 -9.73 2.22
CA GLN A 338 -17.33 -10.52 1.36
C GLN A 338 -16.38 -11.41 2.17
N ALA A 339 -16.09 -11.01 3.42
CA ALA A 339 -15.26 -11.78 4.34
C ALA A 339 -16.09 -12.71 5.25
N ALA A 340 -17.42 -12.78 5.04
CA ALA A 340 -18.37 -13.48 5.90
C ALA A 340 -18.21 -13.14 7.39
N TYR A 341 -17.76 -11.91 7.70
CA TYR A 341 -17.49 -11.45 9.07
C TYR A 341 -16.52 -12.34 9.86
N ARG A 342 -15.62 -13.05 9.16
CA ARG A 342 -14.66 -13.97 9.78
C ARG A 342 -13.69 -13.24 10.71
N ARG A 343 -13.31 -13.90 11.81
CA ARG A 343 -12.19 -13.51 12.65
C ARG A 343 -10.99 -14.41 12.37
N TYR A 344 -9.79 -13.82 12.31
CA TYR A 344 -8.52 -14.55 12.31
C TYR A 344 -7.82 -14.30 13.64
N LEU A 345 -7.41 -15.37 14.30
CA LEU A 345 -6.95 -15.33 15.69
C LEU A 345 -5.43 -15.49 15.78
N PHE A 346 -4.82 -14.74 16.69
CA PHE A 346 -3.45 -14.92 17.12
C PHE A 346 -3.46 -15.10 18.64
N THR A 347 -3.36 -16.34 19.10
CA THR A 347 -3.43 -16.69 20.53
C THR A 347 -2.10 -16.45 21.24
N ALA A 348 -2.14 -16.14 22.54
CA ALA A 348 -0.98 -16.07 23.42
C ALA A 348 -0.47 -17.46 23.85
N GLU A 349 -1.12 -18.54 23.45
CA GLU A 349 -0.62 -19.89 23.70
C GLU A 349 0.76 -20.08 23.06
N GLY A 350 1.71 -20.62 23.82
CA GLY A 350 3.10 -20.74 23.37
C GLY A 350 3.80 -19.40 23.16
N TRP A 351 3.36 -18.32 23.84
CA TRP A 351 3.87 -16.96 23.63
C TRP A 351 5.40 -16.85 23.72
N ALA A 352 6.06 -17.58 24.62
CA ALA A 352 7.52 -17.53 24.74
C ALA A 352 8.24 -17.93 23.44
N GLY A 353 7.73 -18.94 22.71
CA GLY A 353 8.24 -19.35 21.41
C GLY A 353 7.90 -18.32 20.32
N LYS A 354 6.62 -17.94 20.24
CA LYS A 354 6.13 -16.91 19.29
C LYS A 354 6.86 -15.58 19.44
N LEU A 355 7.21 -15.18 20.66
CA LEU A 355 7.96 -13.95 20.94
C LEU A 355 9.40 -14.04 20.43
N LYS A 356 10.05 -15.21 20.48
CA LYS A 356 11.38 -15.39 19.86
C LYS A 356 11.30 -15.24 18.34
N THR A 357 10.31 -15.88 17.70
CA THR A 357 10.04 -15.75 16.27
C THR A 357 9.75 -14.29 15.89
N LEU A 358 8.89 -13.63 16.65
CA LEU A 358 8.54 -12.22 16.46
C LEU A 358 9.77 -11.32 16.55
N ARG A 359 10.63 -11.50 17.57
CA ARG A 359 11.89 -10.76 17.71
C ARG A 359 12.82 -10.99 16.54
N PHE A 360 12.94 -12.23 16.06
CA PHE A 360 13.74 -12.56 14.90
C PHE A 360 13.24 -11.85 13.63
N LEU A 361 11.94 -11.93 13.34
CA LEU A 361 11.34 -11.30 12.16
C LEU A 361 11.49 -9.77 12.18
N VAL A 362 11.15 -9.15 13.31
CA VAL A 362 11.29 -7.70 13.50
C VAL A 362 12.77 -7.30 13.44
N GLY A 363 13.66 -8.06 14.07
CA GLY A 363 15.10 -7.81 14.06
C GLY A 363 15.69 -7.91 12.66
N ALA A 364 15.29 -8.89 11.86
CA ALA A 364 15.70 -9.04 10.48
C ALA A 364 15.25 -7.84 9.61
N ALA A 365 13.98 -7.43 9.76
CA ALA A 365 13.45 -6.25 9.07
C ALA A 365 14.21 -4.97 9.46
N VAL A 366 14.39 -4.72 10.76
CA VAL A 366 15.11 -3.55 11.29
C VAL A 366 16.57 -3.55 10.84
N ALA A 367 17.25 -4.69 10.86
CA ALA A 367 18.62 -4.80 10.39
C ALA A 367 18.73 -4.48 8.90
N GLY A 368 17.81 -4.98 8.08
CA GLY A 368 17.73 -4.67 6.64
C GLY A 368 17.49 -3.18 6.37
N ILE A 369 16.54 -2.58 7.11
CA ILE A 369 16.27 -1.13 7.07
C ILE A 369 17.53 -0.36 7.46
N ARG A 370 18.13 -0.65 8.63
CA ARG A 370 19.32 0.05 9.11
C ARG A 370 20.52 -0.13 8.20
N LYS A 371 20.63 -1.25 7.47
CA LYS A 371 21.68 -1.53 6.46
C LYS A 371 21.41 -0.91 5.09
N GLY A 372 20.23 -0.32 4.88
CA GLY A 372 19.88 0.35 3.64
C GLY A 372 19.61 -0.62 2.49
N ILE A 373 18.99 -1.77 2.80
CA ILE A 373 18.70 -2.84 1.84
C ILE A 373 17.22 -2.76 1.48
N TYR A 374 16.91 -2.24 0.29
CA TYR A 374 15.55 -2.00 -0.19
C TYR A 374 15.29 -2.59 -1.60
N PRO A 375 15.61 -3.87 -1.85
CA PRO A 375 15.37 -4.47 -3.16
C PRO A 375 13.87 -4.53 -3.49
N PRO A 376 13.49 -4.41 -4.78
CA PRO A 376 12.13 -4.67 -5.20
C PRO A 376 11.78 -6.15 -4.99
N ARG A 377 10.60 -6.43 -4.43
CA ARG A 377 10.11 -7.81 -4.23
C ARG A 377 8.85 -8.04 -5.08
N PRO A 378 8.98 -8.65 -6.28
CA PRO A 378 7.92 -8.69 -7.27
C PRO A 378 6.78 -9.68 -6.94
N ALA A 379 6.92 -10.49 -5.89
CA ALA A 379 5.88 -11.43 -5.44
C ALA A 379 4.63 -10.72 -4.86
N SER A 380 4.76 -9.46 -4.43
CA SER A 380 3.72 -8.75 -3.67
C SER A 380 3.26 -7.45 -4.36
N CYS A 381 3.23 -7.44 -5.70
CA CYS A 381 2.95 -6.25 -6.53
C CYS A 381 1.47 -5.85 -6.66
N SER A 382 0.52 -6.63 -6.16
CA SER A 382 -0.91 -6.28 -6.18
C SER A 382 -1.49 -6.37 -4.77
N PRO A 383 -1.96 -5.26 -4.15
CA PRO A 383 -2.07 -3.89 -4.66
C PRO A 383 -0.83 -3.03 -4.29
N CYS A 384 0.14 -2.90 -5.20
CA CYS A 384 1.25 -1.94 -5.08
C CYS A 384 0.90 -0.63 -5.79
N ARG A 385 1.24 0.51 -5.18
CA ARG A 385 1.01 1.85 -5.75
C ARG A 385 2.15 2.35 -6.63
N PHE A 386 3.27 1.63 -6.69
CA PHE A 386 4.48 2.05 -7.40
C PHE A 386 4.91 1.14 -8.57
N PRO A 387 3.99 0.53 -9.36
CA PRO A 387 4.41 -0.33 -10.45
C PRO A 387 5.22 0.42 -11.51
N LEU A 388 4.87 1.69 -11.78
CA LEU A 388 5.58 2.56 -12.72
C LEU A 388 7.02 2.86 -12.29
N VAL A 389 7.24 3.10 -11.00
CA VAL A 389 8.57 3.39 -10.43
C VAL A 389 9.43 2.12 -10.36
N CYS A 390 8.81 0.96 -10.14
CA CYS A 390 9.51 -0.33 -10.09
C CYS A 390 10.01 -0.77 -11.49
N GLY A 391 9.25 -0.44 -12.53
CA GLY A 391 9.55 -0.76 -13.93
C GLY A 391 9.16 -2.18 -14.32
N HIS A 392 8.95 -2.41 -15.62
CA HIS A 392 8.43 -3.69 -16.16
C HIS A 392 9.33 -4.91 -15.90
N ALA A 393 10.63 -4.68 -15.65
CA ALA A 393 11.65 -5.73 -15.58
C ALA A 393 11.98 -6.12 -14.14
N ALA A 394 11.26 -5.58 -13.14
CA ALA A 394 11.54 -5.83 -11.73
C ALA A 394 11.58 -7.32 -11.38
N ARG A 395 10.69 -8.12 -11.98
CA ARG A 395 10.67 -9.58 -11.81
C ARG A 395 11.94 -10.25 -12.32
N VAL A 396 12.30 -9.99 -13.56
CA VAL A 396 13.48 -10.57 -14.21
C VAL A 396 14.77 -10.16 -13.48
N LEU A 397 14.88 -8.89 -13.09
CA LEU A 397 16.02 -8.39 -12.34
C LEU A 397 16.14 -9.04 -10.95
N TYR A 398 15.01 -9.26 -10.27
CA TYR A 398 15.00 -9.97 -9.00
C TYR A 398 15.48 -11.42 -9.16
N GLU A 399 14.91 -12.16 -10.11
CA GLU A 399 15.25 -13.57 -10.36
C GLU A 399 16.75 -13.73 -10.70
N ARG A 400 17.33 -12.78 -11.44
CA ARG A 400 18.78 -12.78 -11.75
C ARG A 400 19.68 -12.54 -10.54
N LYS A 401 19.15 -11.94 -9.47
CA LYS A 401 19.92 -11.44 -8.31
C LYS A 401 19.48 -12.07 -6.99
N CYS A 402 18.50 -12.98 -7.00
CA CYS A 402 17.89 -13.51 -5.78
C CYS A 402 18.87 -14.26 -4.86
N GLN A 403 20.00 -14.71 -5.41
CA GLN A 403 21.10 -15.38 -4.69
C GLN A 403 22.10 -14.40 -4.05
N ASP A 404 21.83 -13.09 -4.06
CA ASP A 404 22.70 -12.09 -3.43
C ASP A 404 22.70 -12.25 -1.90
N PRO A 405 23.88 -12.44 -1.26
CA PRO A 405 23.99 -12.62 0.19
C PRO A 405 23.37 -11.47 1.00
N ARG A 406 23.28 -10.27 0.44
CA ARG A 406 22.69 -9.11 1.12
C ARG A 406 21.20 -9.29 1.38
N ILE A 407 20.50 -10.06 0.55
CA ILE A 407 19.05 -10.28 0.70
C ILE A 407 18.71 -11.67 1.26
N ALA A 408 19.72 -12.50 1.56
CA ALA A 408 19.50 -13.86 2.06
C ALA A 408 18.63 -13.89 3.33
N PHE A 409 18.66 -12.85 4.16
CA PHE A 409 17.77 -12.74 5.32
C PHE A 409 16.29 -12.58 4.93
N LEU A 410 15.97 -11.89 3.82
CA LEU A 410 14.60 -11.71 3.33
C LEU A 410 14.02 -13.02 2.78
N GLU A 411 14.87 -13.87 2.18
CA GLU A 411 14.47 -15.20 1.75
C GLU A 411 14.26 -16.11 2.95
N ARG A 412 15.15 -16.09 3.95
CA ARG A 412 14.99 -16.89 5.18
C ARG A 412 13.72 -16.57 5.95
N ILE A 413 13.36 -15.29 6.09
CA ILE A 413 12.14 -14.94 6.82
C ILE A 413 10.88 -15.40 6.07
N LYS A 414 10.93 -15.56 4.74
CA LYS A 414 9.76 -15.94 3.93
C LYS A 414 9.17 -17.30 4.31
N GLU A 415 10.02 -18.20 4.80
CA GLU A 415 9.66 -19.58 5.14
C GLU A 415 9.14 -19.72 6.58
N ILE A 416 9.06 -18.61 7.33
CA ILE A 416 8.62 -18.60 8.72
C ILE A 416 7.13 -18.33 8.79
N ASP A 417 6.38 -19.37 9.15
CA ASP A 417 4.96 -19.30 9.50
C ASP A 417 4.75 -18.88 10.95
#